data_AF-A0A2E2NZH5-F1
#
_entry.id   AF-A0A2E2NZH5-F1
#
_cell.length_a   1.000
_cell.length_b   1.000
_cell.length_c   1.000
_cell.angle_alpha   90.00
_cell.angle_beta   90.00
_cell.angle_gamma   90.00
#
_symmetry.space_group_name_H-M   'P 1'
#
loop_
_entity.id
_entity.type
_entity.pdbx_description
1 polymer ?
#
loop_
_entity_poly.entity_id
_entity_poly.type
_entity_poly.pdbx_seq_one_letter_code
_entity_poly.pdbx_strand_id
1 'polypeptide(L)' 'MKYILYIANNCHECEEVESEVSKMSVEVEIINVDEDDQSPPIPTFAYPALFKGEILLAYGSDILKRLKAKV' A
#
# COMPACT_ATOMS: atom_id res chain seq x y z
N MET A 1 2.93 14.14 6.07
CA MET A 1 3.18 13.23 4.92
C MET A 1 2.49 11.92 5.21
N LYS A 2 1.44 11.61 4.44
CA LYS A 2 0.55 10.45 4.61
C LYS A 2 1.14 9.20 3.94
N TYR A 3 0.78 8.02 4.42
CA TYR A 3 1.08 6.77 3.74
C TYR A 3 0.04 6.52 2.65
N ILE A 4 0.48 6.02 1.50
CA ILE A 4 -0.40 5.63 0.39
C ILE A 4 -0.07 4.18 0.03
N LEU A 5 -1.08 3.33 0.00
CA LEU A 5 -1.02 1.94 -0.40
C LEU A 5 -1.66 1.83 -1.78
N TYR A 6 -0.86 1.52 -2.78
CA TYR A 6 -1.36 1.22 -4.11
C TYR A 6 -1.63 -0.29 -4.21
N ILE A 7 -2.83 -0.63 -4.67
CA ILE A 7 -3.29 -2.00 -4.92
C ILE A 7 -3.76 -2.14 -6.38
N ALA A 8 -3.99 -3.37 -6.82
CA ALA A 8 -4.52 -3.70 -8.14
C ALA A 8 -5.58 -4.80 -8.00
N ASN A 9 -6.42 -4.95 -9.02
CA ASN A 9 -7.46 -5.97 -9.08
C ASN A 9 -6.87 -7.39 -9.23
N ASN A 10 -7.63 -8.40 -8.80
CA ASN A 10 -7.24 -9.82 -8.82
C ASN A 10 -5.90 -10.11 -8.09
N CYS A 11 -5.62 -9.35 -7.04
CA CYS A 11 -4.40 -9.45 -6.24
C CYS A 11 -4.72 -9.99 -4.85
N HIS A 12 -4.49 -11.28 -4.63
CA HIS A 12 -4.78 -11.92 -3.34
C HIS A 12 -3.99 -11.29 -2.18
N GLU A 13 -2.70 -10.99 -2.39
CA GLU A 13 -1.87 -10.35 -1.36
C GLU A 13 -2.33 -8.91 -1.07
N CYS A 14 -2.97 -8.22 -2.02
CA CYS A 14 -3.53 -6.89 -1.81
C CYS A 14 -4.70 -6.93 -0.84
N GLU A 15 -5.62 -7.90 -0.98
CA GLU A 15 -6.75 -8.10 -0.06
C GLU A 15 -6.27 -8.39 1.37
N GLU A 16 -5.23 -9.24 1.52
CA GLU A 16 -4.65 -9.55 2.82
C GLU A 16 -4.04 -8.30 3.47
N VAL A 17 -3.25 -7.54 2.72
CA VAL A 17 -2.58 -6.34 3.23
C VAL A 17 -3.60 -5.24 3.56
N GLU A 18 -4.58 -5.00 2.71
CA GLU A 18 -5.66 -4.04 2.96
C GLU A 18 -6.44 -4.40 4.23
N SER A 19 -6.82 -5.67 4.39
CA SER A 19 -7.52 -6.16 5.58
C SER A 19 -6.71 -5.92 6.85
N GLU A 20 -5.41 -6.20 6.83
CA GLU A 20 -4.55 -5.98 7.99
C GLU A 20 -4.30 -4.49 8.26
N VAL A 21 -4.10 -3.67 7.22
CA VAL A 21 -3.91 -2.22 7.36
C VAL A 21 -5.15 -1.55 7.93
N SER A 22 -6.35 -1.96 7.53
CA SER A 22 -7.61 -1.41 8.05
C SER A 22 -7.82 -1.64 9.55
N LYS A 23 -7.17 -2.67 10.12
CA LYS A 23 -7.19 -2.97 11.56
C LYS A 23 -6.16 -2.15 12.35
N MET A 24 -5.24 -1.47 11.68
CA MET A 24 -4.21 -0.66 12.32
C MET A 24 -4.71 0.77 12.52
N SER A 25 -4.33 1.41 13.63
CA SER A 25 -4.60 2.84 13.86
C SER A 25 -3.73 3.79 13.02
N VAL A 26 -3.17 3.31 11.90
CA VAL A 26 -2.29 4.10 11.03
C VAL A 26 -3.11 4.68 9.88
N GLU A 27 -3.01 5.99 9.67
CA GLU A 27 -3.64 6.63 8.53
C GLU A 27 -2.91 6.28 7.23
N VAL A 28 -3.51 5.37 6.46
CA VAL A 28 -3.06 4.92 5.15
C VAL A 28 -4.18 5.19 4.14
N GLU A 29 -3.86 5.91 3.07
CA GLU A 29 -4.74 6.03 1.91
C GLU A 29 -4.59 4.80 1.04
N ILE A 30 -5.69 4.23 0.55
CA ILE A 30 -5.65 3.07 -0.34
C ILE A 30 -6.15 3.52 -1.70
N ILE A 31 -5.38 3.23 -2.75
CA ILE A 31 -5.68 3.59 -4.14
C ILE A 31 -5.59 2.33 -4.98
N ASN A 32 -6.64 2.03 -5.74
CA ASN A 32 -6.65 0.92 -6.68
C ASN A 32 -6.27 1.42 -8.07
N VAL A 33 -5.09 1.04 -8.58
CA VAL A 33 -4.58 1.56 -9.85
C VAL A 33 -5.37 1.12 -11.09
N ASP A 34 -6.24 0.11 -10.93
CA ASP A 34 -7.11 -0.38 -12.00
C ASP A 34 -8.48 0.31 -12.03
N GLU A 35 -8.86 1.01 -10.94
CA GLU A 35 -10.17 1.66 -10.79
C GLU A 35 -10.06 3.18 -10.63
N ASP A 36 -9.00 3.67 -10.01
CA ASP A 36 -8.73 5.09 -9.77
C ASP A 36 -7.85 5.69 -10.86
N ASP A 37 -8.07 6.96 -11.20
CA ASP A 37 -7.19 7.74 -12.09
C ASP A 37 -5.84 8.13 -11.44
N GLN A 38 -5.49 7.53 -10.30
CA GLN A 38 -4.28 7.83 -9.53
C GLN A 38 -3.24 6.71 -9.68
N SER A 39 -2.05 7.08 -10.14
CA SER A 39 -0.93 6.16 -10.31
C SER A 39 0.16 6.38 -9.25
N PRO A 40 1.00 5.37 -8.97
CA PRO A 40 2.16 5.53 -8.11
C PRO A 40 3.13 6.60 -8.65
N PRO A 41 3.86 7.32 -7.79
CA PRO A 41 4.81 8.37 -8.21
C PRO A 41 5.96 7.88 -9.09
N ILE A 42 6.29 6.59 -8.97
CA ILE A 42 7.31 5.90 -9.76
C ILE A 42 6.77 4.55 -10.23
N PRO A 43 7.28 3.97 -11.33
CA PRO A 43 6.89 2.63 -11.76
C PRO A 43 7.09 1.60 -10.66
N THR A 44 6.02 0.90 -10.29
CA THR A 44 6.02 -0.20 -9.33
C THR A 44 6.20 -1.53 -10.05
N PHE A 45 6.94 -2.45 -9.43
CA PHE A 45 7.17 -3.79 -9.99
C PHE A 45 6.10 -4.80 -9.59
N ALA A 46 5.43 -4.57 -8.47
CA ALA A 46 4.41 -5.44 -7.91
C ALA A 46 3.41 -4.62 -7.07
N TYR A 47 2.23 -5.18 -6.86
CA TYR A 47 1.24 -4.70 -5.90
C TYR A 47 0.98 -5.80 -4.86
N PRO A 48 0.67 -5.46 -3.60
CA PRO A 48 0.50 -4.10 -3.06
C PRO A 48 1.83 -3.35 -2.87
N ALA A 49 1.82 -2.02 -2.94
CA ALA A 49 3.01 -1.17 -2.79
C ALA A 49 2.76 0.01 -1.85
N LEU A 50 3.55 0.13 -0.78
CA LEU A 50 3.43 1.20 0.21
C LEU A 50 4.38 2.36 -0.11
N PHE A 51 3.83 3.56 -0.19
CA PHE A 51 4.52 4.81 -0.41
C PHE A 51 4.37 5.78 0.78
N LYS A 52 5.34 6.69 0.89
CA LYS A 52 5.24 7.89 1.71
C LYS A 52 5.76 9.08 0.91
N GLY A 53 4.84 9.85 0.33
CA GLY A 53 5.18 10.78 -0.74
C GLY A 53 5.71 10.00 -1.96
N GLU A 54 6.85 10.41 -2.50
CA GLU A 54 7.46 9.77 -3.68
C GLU A 54 8.35 8.56 -3.35
N ILE A 55 8.49 8.22 -2.06
CA ILE A 55 9.38 7.16 -1.60
C ILE A 55 8.59 5.86 -1.44
N LEU A 56 8.95 4.85 -2.24
CA LEU A 56 8.54 3.47 -2.02
C LEU A 56 9.18 2.92 -0.74
N LEU A 57 8.36 2.36 0.14
CA LEU A 57 8.78 1.84 1.43
C LEU A 57 8.84 0.32 1.51
N ALA A 58 7.89 -0.38 0.86
CA ALA A 58 7.78 -1.83 0.88
C ALA A 58 6.79 -2.32 -0.18
N TYR A 59 6.88 -3.61 -0.51
CA TYR A 59 5.93 -4.36 -1.33
C TYR A 59 5.30 -5.50 -0.53
N GLY A 60 4.16 -6.00 -1.00
CA GLY A 60 3.55 -7.22 -0.49
C GLY A 60 3.33 -7.21 1.02
N SER A 61 3.41 -8.37 1.63
CA SER A 61 3.27 -8.56 3.08
C SER A 61 4.36 -7.87 3.93
N ASP A 62 5.50 -7.48 3.36
CA ASP A 62 6.53 -6.70 4.07
C ASP A 62 6.04 -5.30 4.47
N ILE A 63 4.99 -4.80 3.81
CA ILE A 63 4.26 -3.59 4.18
C ILE A 63 3.80 -3.65 5.65
N LEU A 64 3.30 -4.80 6.09
CA LEU A 64 2.81 -4.98 7.45
C LEU A 64 3.93 -4.86 8.48
N LYS A 65 5.11 -5.44 8.18
CA LYS A 65 6.30 -5.30 9.03
C LYS A 65 6.73 -3.83 9.12
N ARG A 66 6.71 -3.12 7.98
CA ARG A 66 7.08 -1.71 7.89
C ARG A 66 6.16 -0.80 8.70
N LEU A 67 4.85 -1.06 8.67
CA LEU A 67 3.86 -0.30 9.41
C LEU A 67 3.89 -0.63 10.91
N LYS A 68 4.06 -1.91 11.29
CA LYS A 68 4.18 -2.32 12.70
C LYS A 68 5.40 -1.74 13.40
N ALA A 69 6.53 -1.59 12.70
CA ALA A 69 7.75 -0.98 13.28
C ALA A 69 7.61 0.52 13.60
N LYS A 70 6.47 1.15 13.26
CA LYS A 70 6.20 2.58 13.46
C LYS A 70 5.10 2.85 14.49
N VAL A 71 4.46 1.80 15.01
CA VAL A 71 3.45 1.81 16.08
C VAL A 71 4.16 1.45 17.38
#